data_AF-A0A424IYH9-F1
#
_entry.id   AF-A0A424IYH9-F1
#
_cell.length_a   1.000
_cell.length_b   1.000
_cell.length_c   1.000
_cell.angle_alpha   90.00
_cell.angle_beta   90.00
_cell.angle_gamma   90.00
#
_symmetry.space_group_name_H-M   'P 1'
#
loop_
_entity.id
_entity.type
_entity.pdbx_description
1 polymer ?
#
loop_
_entity_poly.entity_id
_entity_poly.type
_entity_poly.pdbx_seq_one_letter_code
_entity_poly.pdbx_strand_id
1 'polypeptide(L)'
;MSIVVIGAGQAGLQTIMSLRQTGYEGDITLVGDEAFLPYQRPPLSKAYLSGNMERERLFLKPDEFFTENNVTLKLNTSVESLDAAAKSVTLSNGETLSFEYAVIATGSRPRLLNVPGRELANIFDLRGMADIDAMQPHFVEGKKLVVVGG
;
A
#
# COMPACT_ATOMS: atom_id res chain seq x y z
N MET A 1 13.37 -21.32 -4.92
CA MET A 1 13.55 -19.94 -5.42
C MET A 1 12.48 -19.07 -4.81
N SER A 2 12.86 -18.09 -3.97
CA SER A 2 11.93 -17.22 -3.26
C SER A 2 12.02 -15.77 -3.75
N ILE A 3 10.87 -15.10 -3.85
CA ILE A 3 10.78 -13.70 -4.24
C ILE A 3 10.15 -12.89 -3.10
N VAL A 4 10.79 -11.79 -2.73
CA VAL A 4 10.20 -10.79 -1.83
C VAL A 4 9.73 -9.59 -2.65
N VAL A 5 8.43 -9.29 -2.59
CA VAL A 5 7.83 -8.12 -3.23
C VAL A 5 7.61 -7.04 -2.17
N ILE A 6 8.32 -5.92 -2.32
CA ILE A 6 8.35 -4.82 -1.35
C ILE A 6 7.37 -3.74 -1.80
N GLY A 7 6.17 -3.72 -1.20
CA GLY A 7 5.11 -2.77 -1.50
C GLY A 7 3.82 -3.46 -1.94
N ALA A 8 2.83 -3.49 -1.05
CA ALA A 8 1.49 -4.06 -1.27
C ALA A 8 0.54 -3.15 -2.07
N GLY A 9 1.06 -2.42 -3.05
CA GLY A 9 0.28 -1.60 -3.97
C GLY A 9 -0.09 -2.34 -5.26
N GLN A 10 -0.66 -1.59 -6.22
CA GLN A 10 -1.01 -2.09 -7.56
C GLN A 10 0.16 -2.79 -8.27
N ALA A 11 1.36 -2.19 -8.23
CA ALA A 11 2.54 -2.75 -8.86
C ALA A 11 2.98 -4.08 -8.23
N GLY A 12 2.94 -4.19 -6.89
CA GLY A 12 3.27 -5.41 -6.18
C GLY A 12 2.30 -6.55 -6.48
N LEU A 13 0.99 -6.25 -6.46
CA LEU A 13 -0.02 -7.23 -6.82
C LEU A 13 0.09 -7.67 -8.28
N GLN A 14 0.28 -6.73 -9.21
CA GLN A 14 0.42 -7.05 -10.62
C GLN A 14 1.65 -7.93 -10.87
N THR A 15 2.75 -7.68 -10.15
CA THR A 15 3.95 -8.54 -10.21
C THR A 15 3.61 -9.97 -9.82
N ILE A 16 2.91 -10.18 -8.70
CA ILE A 16 2.49 -11.50 -8.22
C ILE A 16 1.59 -12.20 -9.25
N MET A 17 0.57 -11.48 -9.74
CA MET A 17 -0.36 -12.01 -10.74
C MET A 17 0.38 -12.43 -12.02
N SER A 18 1.27 -11.59 -12.52
CA SER A 18 2.05 -11.90 -13.72
C SER A 18 2.98 -13.11 -13.50
N LEU A 19 3.68 -13.18 -12.37
CA LEU A 19 4.54 -14.31 -12.03
C LEU A 19 3.76 -15.63 -12.06
N ARG A 20 2.61 -15.68 -11.38
CA ARG A 20 1.73 -16.85 -11.35
C ARG A 20 1.17 -17.18 -12.74
N GLN A 21 0.73 -16.17 -13.49
CA GLN A 21 0.23 -16.35 -14.85
C GLN A 21 1.30 -16.94 -15.79
N THR A 22 2.57 -16.59 -15.59
CA THR A 22 3.71 -17.13 -16.37
C THR A 22 4.24 -18.47 -15.86
N GLY A 23 3.59 -19.10 -14.87
CA GLY A 23 3.97 -20.41 -14.37
C GLY A 23 5.09 -20.41 -13.32
N TYR A 24 5.38 -19.28 -12.67
CA TYR A 24 6.29 -19.29 -11.54
C TYR A 24 5.60 -19.92 -10.32
N GLU A 25 6.15 -21.01 -9.81
CA GLU A 25 5.59 -21.79 -8.68
C GLU A 25 6.33 -21.55 -7.35
N GLY A 26 7.42 -20.79 -7.35
CA GLY A 26 8.21 -20.54 -6.15
C GLY A 26 7.51 -19.65 -5.12
N ASP A 27 8.08 -19.59 -3.92
CA ASP A 27 7.51 -18.85 -2.80
C ASP A 27 7.55 -17.34 -3.06
N ILE A 28 6.43 -16.67 -2.79
CA ILE A 28 6.33 -15.21 -2.85
C ILE A 28 5.92 -14.67 -1.50
N THR A 29 6.68 -13.71 -0.98
CA THR A 29 6.29 -12.91 0.19
C THR A 29 5.99 -11.48 -0.25
N LEU A 30 4.77 -11.02 0.00
CA LEU A 30 4.37 -9.62 -0.22
C LEU A 30 4.44 -8.86 1.10
N VAL A 31 5.28 -7.82 1.14
CA VAL A 31 5.44 -6.95 2.30
C VAL A 31 4.76 -5.61 2.05
N GLY A 32 3.91 -5.16 2.98
CA GLY A 32 3.14 -3.92 2.87
C GLY A 32 3.12 -3.15 4.18
N ASP A 33 3.40 -1.86 4.12
CA ASP A 33 3.39 -0.95 5.27
C ASP A 33 1.97 -0.56 5.72
N GLU A 34 0.97 -0.78 4.89
CA GLU A 34 -0.45 -0.63 5.24
C GLU A 34 -1.02 -1.95 5.80
N ALA A 35 -2.02 -1.86 6.69
CA ALA A 35 -2.70 -3.02 7.28
C ALA A 35 -3.76 -3.67 6.35
N PHE A 36 -3.80 -3.25 5.09
CA PHE A 36 -4.86 -3.59 4.14
C PHE A 36 -4.33 -4.45 3.00
N LEU A 37 -5.19 -5.32 2.45
CA LEU A 37 -4.92 -6.01 1.19
C LEU A 37 -4.71 -4.98 0.06
N PRO A 38 -3.94 -5.32 -0.99
CA PRO A 38 -3.77 -4.45 -2.15
C PRO A 38 -5.10 -3.94 -2.74
N TYR A 39 -5.17 -2.63 -2.96
CA TYR A 39 -6.40 -1.94 -3.34
C TYR A 39 -6.18 -0.87 -4.41
N GLN A 40 -7.26 -0.44 -5.05
CA GLN A 40 -7.24 0.64 -6.03
C GLN A 40 -7.21 2.02 -5.36
N ARG A 41 -6.19 2.81 -5.69
CA ARG A 41 -6.07 4.21 -5.25
C ARG A 41 -6.91 5.22 -6.06
N PRO A 42 -7.20 5.05 -7.37
CA PRO A 42 -7.97 6.04 -8.14
C PRO A 42 -9.37 6.41 -7.61
N PRO A 43 -10.14 5.50 -6.98
CA PRO A 43 -11.44 5.85 -6.39
C PRO A 43 -11.34 6.63 -5.08
N LEU A 44 -10.17 6.66 -4.42
CA LEU A 44 -10.01 7.30 -3.11
C LEU A 44 -10.46 8.75 -3.13
N SER A 45 -10.00 9.55 -4.12
CA SER A 45 -10.39 10.95 -4.28
C SER A 45 -11.72 11.16 -5.03
N LYS A 46 -12.48 10.09 -5.28
CA LYS A 46 -13.73 10.12 -6.07
C LYS A 46 -14.87 9.42 -5.34
N ALA A 47 -15.25 8.24 -5.81
CA ALA A 47 -16.40 7.50 -5.32
C ALA A 47 -16.26 7.11 -3.85
N TYR A 48 -15.04 6.83 -3.37
CA TYR A 48 -14.82 6.48 -1.97
C TYR A 48 -14.96 7.70 -1.05
N LEU A 49 -14.23 8.79 -1.32
CA LEU A 49 -14.36 10.05 -0.54
C LEU A 49 -15.80 10.60 -0.52
N SER A 50 -16.54 10.47 -1.62
CA SER A 50 -17.95 10.90 -1.69
C SER A 50 -18.94 9.93 -1.04
N GLY A 51 -18.48 8.81 -0.48
CA GLY A 51 -19.35 7.79 0.15
C GLY A 51 -20.19 6.98 -0.84
N ASN A 52 -19.91 7.05 -2.14
CA ASN A 52 -20.62 6.33 -3.21
C ASN A 52 -20.00 4.95 -3.53
N MET A 53 -19.01 4.51 -2.76
CA MET A 53 -18.33 3.24 -2.92
C MET A 53 -17.98 2.67 -1.56
N GLU A 54 -18.44 1.45 -1.30
CA GLU A 54 -18.06 0.68 -0.11
C GLU A 54 -16.57 0.30 -0.14
N ARG A 55 -15.98 0.19 1.05
CA ARG A 55 -14.55 -0.09 1.23
C ARG A 55 -14.13 -1.39 0.56
N GLU A 56 -14.97 -2.42 0.63
CA GLU A 56 -14.71 -3.76 0.10
C GLU A 56 -14.48 -3.73 -1.41
N ARG A 57 -15.11 -2.77 -2.12
CA ARG A 57 -14.95 -2.58 -3.57
C ARG A 57 -13.61 -1.95 -3.96
N LEU A 58 -12.80 -1.51 -2.98
CA LEU A 58 -11.45 -1.02 -3.24
C LEU A 58 -10.45 -2.16 -3.40
N PHE A 59 -10.66 -3.32 -2.77
CA PHE A 59 -9.70 -4.42 -2.83
C PHE A 59 -9.61 -4.98 -4.26
N LEU A 60 -8.38 -5.15 -4.75
CA LEU A 60 -8.13 -5.63 -6.10
C LEU A 60 -8.29 -7.14 -6.22
N LYS A 61 -8.04 -7.85 -5.12
CA LYS A 61 -8.20 -9.28 -4.96
C LYS A 61 -8.72 -9.56 -3.55
N PRO A 62 -9.56 -10.60 -3.40
CA PRO A 62 -9.98 -11.05 -2.08
C PRO A 62 -8.83 -11.82 -1.40
N ASP A 63 -8.96 -12.12 -0.11
CA ASP A 63 -7.91 -12.81 0.67
C ASP A 63 -7.58 -14.19 0.10
N GLU A 64 -8.61 -14.90 -0.38
CA GLU A 64 -8.53 -16.23 -0.98
C GLU A 64 -7.55 -16.28 -2.17
N PHE A 65 -7.43 -15.19 -2.91
CA PHE A 65 -6.47 -15.13 -4.02
C PHE A 65 -5.04 -15.37 -3.53
N PHE A 66 -4.65 -14.82 -2.38
CA PHE A 66 -3.28 -14.92 -1.89
C PHE A 66 -2.98 -16.31 -1.34
N THR A 67 -3.94 -16.92 -0.65
CA THR A 67 -3.81 -18.30 -0.16
C THR A 67 -3.79 -19.31 -1.33
N GLU A 68 -4.69 -19.18 -2.30
CA GLU A 68 -4.73 -20.05 -3.49
C GLU A 68 -3.46 -19.92 -4.36
N ASN A 69 -2.81 -18.76 -4.36
CA ASN A 69 -1.59 -18.51 -5.11
C ASN A 69 -0.31 -18.69 -4.28
N ASN A 70 -0.37 -19.31 -3.11
CA ASN A 70 0.78 -19.52 -2.21
C ASN A 70 1.60 -18.23 -2.02
N VAL A 71 0.93 -17.16 -1.60
CA VAL A 71 1.55 -15.86 -1.31
C VAL A 71 1.49 -15.62 0.19
N THR A 72 2.66 -15.44 0.81
CA THR A 72 2.74 -15.03 2.21
C THR A 72 2.55 -13.53 2.30
N LEU A 73 1.55 -13.09 3.08
CA LEU A 73 1.28 -11.67 3.33
C LEU A 73 1.98 -11.21 4.63
N LYS A 74 2.75 -10.13 4.54
CA LYS A 74 3.34 -9.41 5.67
C LYS A 74 2.84 -7.96 5.63
N LEU A 75 1.59 -7.76 6.04
CA LEU A 75 0.94 -6.45 6.10
C LEU A 75 1.29 -5.72 7.41
N ASN A 76 0.97 -4.43 7.46
CA ASN A 76 1.31 -3.56 8.60
C ASN A 76 2.80 -3.64 8.99
N THR A 77 3.66 -3.88 8.00
CA THR A 77 5.10 -4.15 8.19
C THR A 77 5.87 -3.55 7.03
N SER A 78 6.83 -2.67 7.30
CA SER A 78 7.67 -2.07 6.26
C SER A 78 9.03 -2.76 6.17
N VAL A 79 9.63 -2.77 4.97
CA VAL A 79 11.06 -3.06 4.81
C VAL A 79 11.86 -1.81 5.16
N GLU A 80 12.77 -1.93 6.13
CA GLU A 80 13.63 -0.81 6.59
C GLU A 80 14.99 -0.81 5.90
N SER A 81 15.51 -1.98 5.54
CA SER A 81 16.77 -2.10 4.81
C SER A 81 16.76 -3.30 3.87
N LEU A 82 17.56 -3.20 2.80
CA LEU A 82 17.80 -4.26 1.83
C LEU A 82 19.30 -4.42 1.65
N ASP A 83 19.80 -5.64 1.85
CA ASP A 83 21.16 -6.04 1.55
C ASP A 83 21.16 -6.94 0.31
N ALA A 84 21.60 -6.39 -0.83
CA ALA A 84 21.64 -7.12 -2.08
C ALA A 84 22.76 -8.18 -2.14
N ALA A 85 23.84 -7.99 -1.37
CA ALA A 85 24.95 -8.93 -1.32
C ALA A 85 24.60 -10.14 -0.46
N ALA A 86 24.00 -9.91 0.71
CA ALA A 86 23.48 -10.96 1.60
C ALA A 86 22.14 -11.54 1.11
N LYS A 87 21.51 -10.91 0.11
CA LYS A 87 20.18 -11.23 -0.42
C LYS A 87 19.12 -11.31 0.67
N SER A 88 19.03 -10.26 1.49
CA SER A 88 18.09 -10.19 2.59
C SER A 88 17.44 -8.81 2.73
N VAL A 89 16.26 -8.79 3.33
CA VAL A 89 15.60 -7.56 3.79
C VAL A 89 15.34 -7.63 5.29
N THR A 90 15.47 -6.50 5.97
CA THR A 90 15.08 -6.35 7.38
C THR A 90 13.75 -5.62 7.45
N LEU A 91 12.80 -6.20 8.17
CA LEU A 91 11.47 -5.67 8.39
C LEU A 91 11.42 -4.81 9.66
N SER A 92 10.44 -3.92 9.75
CA SER A 92 10.25 -3.01 10.89
C SER A 92 9.91 -3.69 12.20
N ASN A 93 9.54 -4.98 12.18
CA ASN A 93 9.33 -5.80 13.36
C ASN A 93 10.60 -6.55 13.80
N GLY A 94 11.75 -6.30 13.16
CA GLY A 94 13.03 -6.95 13.43
C GLY A 94 13.22 -8.31 12.73
N GLU A 95 12.22 -8.81 12.00
CA GLU A 95 12.34 -10.02 11.19
C GLU A 95 13.25 -9.78 9.98
N THR A 96 14.07 -10.77 9.62
CA THR A 96 14.88 -10.76 8.40
C THR A 96 14.37 -11.81 7.43
N LEU A 97 14.06 -11.41 6.20
CA LEU A 97 13.67 -12.32 5.13
C LEU A 97 14.83 -12.49 4.14
N SER A 98 15.22 -13.72 3.86
CA SER A 98 16.10 -14.03 2.74
C SER A 98 15.30 -14.12 1.44
N PHE A 99 15.93 -13.75 0.33
CA PHE A 99 15.32 -13.82 -0.99
C PHE A 99 16.32 -14.31 -2.02
N GLU A 100 15.82 -14.80 -3.15
CA GLU A 100 16.65 -14.98 -4.35
C GLU A 100 16.54 -13.76 -5.27
N TYR A 101 15.34 -13.21 -5.38
CA TYR A 101 15.07 -11.93 -6.04
C TYR A 101 14.21 -11.03 -5.15
N ALA A 102 14.45 -9.73 -5.22
CA ALA A 102 13.62 -8.70 -4.59
C ALA A 102 12.99 -7.82 -5.68
N VAL A 103 11.70 -7.52 -5.53
CA VAL A 103 10.99 -6.55 -6.38
C VAL A 103 10.63 -5.33 -5.55
N ILE A 104 11.16 -4.16 -5.93
CA ILE A 104 10.83 -2.89 -5.27
C ILE A 104 9.60 -2.28 -5.96
N ALA A 105 8.47 -2.32 -5.26
CA ALA A 105 7.16 -1.84 -5.70
C ALA A 105 6.54 -0.85 -4.69
N THR A 106 7.39 -0.12 -3.95
CA THR A 106 7.02 0.80 -2.86
C THR A 106 6.24 2.03 -3.31
N GLY A 107 6.29 2.34 -4.61
CA GLY A 107 5.66 3.53 -5.17
C GLY A 107 6.26 4.81 -4.62
N SER A 108 5.41 5.68 -4.09
CA SER A 108 5.79 7.01 -3.61
C SER A 108 4.91 7.46 -2.45
N ARG A 109 5.39 8.47 -1.71
CA ARG A 109 4.68 9.13 -0.62
C ARG A 109 4.45 10.61 -0.96
N PRO A 110 3.40 11.25 -0.41
CA PRO A 110 3.19 12.68 -0.58
C PRO A 110 4.41 13.47 -0.10
N ARG A 111 4.75 14.54 -0.83
CA ARG A 111 5.71 15.52 -0.35
C ARG A 111 5.01 16.39 0.70
N LEU A 112 5.40 16.23 1.96
CA LEU A 112 4.79 16.97 3.06
C LEU A 112 4.96 18.48 2.86
N LEU A 113 3.89 19.22 3.14
CA LEU A 113 3.90 20.67 3.11
C LEU A 113 4.68 21.21 4.32
N ASN A 114 5.83 21.83 4.06
CA ASN A 114 6.70 22.41 5.10
C ASN A 114 6.36 23.90 5.31
N VAL A 115 5.32 24.16 6.11
CA VAL A 115 4.87 25.51 6.48
C VAL A 115 4.51 25.54 7.97
N PRO A 116 4.57 26.71 8.63
CA PRO A 116 4.05 26.86 10.00
C PRO A 116 2.60 26.40 10.09
N GLY A 117 2.27 25.58 11.09
CA GLY A 117 0.93 25.06 11.29
C GLY A 117 0.62 23.75 10.56
N ARG A 118 1.58 23.09 9.90
CA ARG A 118 1.36 21.78 9.23
C ARG A 118 0.75 20.74 10.16
N GLU A 119 1.08 20.79 11.43
CA GLU A 119 0.64 19.88 12.49
C GLU A 119 -0.83 20.08 12.92
N LEU A 120 -1.53 21.10 12.41
CA LEU A 120 -2.94 21.30 12.70
C LEU A 120 -3.78 20.10 12.23
N ALA A 121 -4.74 19.69 13.08
CA ALA A 121 -5.53 18.47 12.89
C ALA A 121 -6.38 18.44 11.60
N ASN A 122 -6.60 19.58 10.95
CA ASN A 122 -7.38 19.71 9.72
C ASN A 122 -6.51 19.80 8.45
N ILE A 123 -5.22 19.50 8.54
CA ILE A 123 -4.33 19.42 7.38
C ILE A 123 -4.05 17.96 7.04
N PHE A 124 -4.59 17.55 5.89
CA PHE A 124 -4.53 16.19 5.39
C PHE A 124 -3.68 16.11 4.13
N ASP A 125 -2.90 15.03 4.02
CA ASP A 125 -2.40 14.55 2.73
C ASP A 125 -3.41 13.55 2.16
N LEU A 126 -3.33 13.24 0.86
CA LEU A 126 -4.20 12.24 0.24
C LEU A 126 -3.36 11.22 -0.52
N ARG A 127 -3.23 10.01 0.05
CA ARG A 127 -2.54 8.89 -0.60
C ARG A 127 -3.21 7.54 -0.38
N GLY A 128 -3.56 7.22 0.85
CA GLY A 128 -4.10 5.91 1.26
C GLY A 128 -5.51 5.98 1.82
N MET A 129 -6.11 4.82 2.08
CA MET A 129 -7.44 4.73 2.69
C MET A 129 -7.50 5.44 4.04
N ALA A 130 -6.48 5.28 4.89
CA ALA A 130 -6.44 5.93 6.20
C ALA A 130 -6.54 7.46 6.12
N ASP A 131 -5.96 8.07 5.08
CA ASP A 131 -6.07 9.51 4.85
C ASP A 131 -7.51 9.91 4.55
N ILE A 132 -8.20 9.11 3.71
CA ILE A 132 -9.62 9.35 3.38
C ILE A 132 -10.50 9.15 4.61
N ASP A 133 -10.32 8.06 5.34
CA ASP A 133 -11.09 7.75 6.56
C ASP A 133 -10.95 8.88 7.60
N ALA A 134 -9.77 9.49 7.71
CA ALA A 134 -9.52 10.62 8.60
C ALA A 134 -10.13 11.94 8.08
N MET A 135 -10.05 12.21 6.77
CA MET A 135 -10.51 13.49 6.21
C MET A 135 -12.01 13.51 5.90
N GLN A 136 -12.62 12.39 5.54
CA GLN A 136 -14.01 12.30 5.06
C GLN A 136 -15.02 12.91 6.05
N PRO A 137 -14.92 12.71 7.38
CA PRO A 137 -15.84 13.34 8.34
C PRO A 137 -15.82 14.88 8.32
N HIS A 138 -14.79 15.49 7.71
CA HIS A 138 -14.69 16.95 7.56
C HIS A 138 -15.42 17.48 6.32
N PHE A 139 -15.85 16.62 5.39
CA PHE A 139 -16.62 17.00 4.20
C PHE A 139 -18.10 17.18 4.53
N VAL A 140 -18.40 18.27 5.23
CA VAL A 140 -19.76 18.66 5.65
C VAL A 140 -20.19 19.89 4.87
N GLU A 141 -21.46 19.92 4.48
CA GLU A 141 -22.07 21.06 3.80
C GLU A 141 -21.85 22.38 4.58
N GLY A 142 -21.55 23.46 3.85
CA GLY A 142 -21.28 24.78 4.42
C GLY A 142 -19.87 25.00 4.99
N LYS A 143 -19.03 23.96 5.09
CA LYS A 143 -17.61 24.14 5.47
C LYS A 143 -16.78 24.71 4.32
N LYS A 144 -15.66 25.35 4.69
CA LYS A 144 -14.65 25.87 3.74
C LYS A 144 -13.48 24.90 3.64
N LEU A 145 -13.05 24.64 2.41
CA LEU A 145 -11.91 23.78 2.08
C LEU A 145 -10.89 24.59 1.27
N VAL A 146 -9.61 24.33 1.49
CA VAL A 146 -8.51 24.82 0.66
C VAL A 146 -7.75 23.61 0.13
N VAL A 147 -7.49 23.60 -1.18
CA VAL A 147 -6.66 22.58 -1.83
C VAL A 147 -5.32 23.22 -2.20
N VAL A 148 -4.21 22.57 -1.84
CA VAL A 148 -2.85 23.03 -2.14
C VAL A 148 -2.20 22.07 -3.14
N GLY A 149 -1.99 22.55 -4.37
CA GLY A 149 -1.52 21.76 -5.52
C GLY A 149 -2.64 21.48 -6.52
N GLY A 150 -2.39 21.69 -7.81
CA GLY A 150 -3.35 21.56 -8.90
C GLY A 150 -2.67 21.15 -10.20
#